data_AF-A0A2M9Q8E9-F1
#
_entry.id   AF-A0A2M9Q8E9-F1
#
_cell.length_a   1.000
_cell.length_b   1.000
_cell.length_c   1.000
_cell.angle_alpha   90.00
_cell.angle_beta   90.00
_cell.angle_gamma   90.00
#
_symmetry.space_group_name_H-M   'P 1'
#
loop_
_entity.id
_entity.type
_entity.pdbx_description
1 polymer ?
#
loop_
_entity_poly.entity_id
_entity_poly.type
_entity_poly.pdbx_seq_one_letter_code
_entity_poly.pdbx_strand_id
1 'polypeptide(L)'
;QSFADFCGQLGTTTFISDNLSFVLSLENKKAFSILDDLKKLPFSFYWWTRFDSQTEMEQEEEIFSNTSILEWLERDDVLLGGELTGWPRLLHGDDQMLYRMQMAKGYGKKIEGHFPGASERTLARMKLLGADGDHEAMTVEEVERRIMQGYAVTLRHSSIRPDLPDLLKGIVEKELPIFDHLMMTTDGSPPAFHEDGVMDKCIQVALDAGVAPIDAYQMASYNVARYYNMSNLHGFIATGRFASLNILQDEWHPVPESVLSKGVWLKRDGEQVQKLAEIDYSALPTFDLDFS
;
A
#
# COMPACT_ATOMS: atom_id res chain seq x y z
N GLN A 1 1.13 -22.71 2.93
CA GLN A 1 2.04 -21.64 2.50
C GLN A 1 1.38 -20.33 2.91
N SER A 2 2.10 -19.40 3.55
CA SER A 2 1.52 -18.07 3.84
C SER A 2 1.56 -17.17 2.60
N PHE A 3 0.74 -16.12 2.56
CA PHE A 3 0.79 -15.15 1.45
C PHE A 3 2.14 -14.45 1.34
N ALA A 4 2.75 -14.09 2.48
CA ALA A 4 4.07 -13.48 2.50
C ALA A 4 5.16 -14.42 1.95
N ASP A 5 5.10 -15.72 2.25
CA ASP A 5 6.02 -16.71 1.65
C ASP A 5 5.91 -16.74 0.14
N PHE A 6 4.67 -16.76 -0.38
CA PHE A 6 4.39 -16.74 -1.81
C PHE A 6 4.96 -15.47 -2.48
N CYS A 7 4.65 -14.30 -1.92
CA CYS A 7 5.18 -13.01 -2.35
C CYS A 7 6.71 -12.97 -2.35
N GLY A 8 7.35 -13.55 -1.33
CA GLY A 8 8.80 -13.61 -1.21
C GLY A 8 9.48 -14.44 -2.30
N GLN A 9 8.78 -15.41 -2.91
CA GLN A 9 9.31 -16.17 -4.06
C GLN A 9 9.25 -15.38 -5.38
N LEU A 10 8.42 -14.34 -5.41
CA LEU A 10 8.22 -13.43 -6.54
C LEU A 10 8.92 -12.07 -6.34
N GLY A 11 9.60 -11.87 -5.22
CA GLY A 11 10.42 -10.67 -4.96
C GLY A 11 9.73 -9.55 -4.18
N THR A 12 8.48 -9.72 -3.76
CA THR A 12 7.81 -8.77 -2.87
C THR A 12 8.19 -9.06 -1.42
N THR A 13 8.92 -8.13 -0.78
CA THR A 13 9.47 -8.30 0.58
C THR A 13 8.97 -7.28 1.60
N THR A 14 8.23 -6.28 1.13
CA THR A 14 7.69 -5.19 1.94
C THR A 14 6.21 -5.03 1.65
N PHE A 15 5.42 -4.88 2.70
CA PHE A 15 3.97 -4.77 2.66
C PHE A 15 3.56 -3.50 3.38
N ILE A 16 2.62 -2.76 2.79
CA ILE A 16 1.94 -1.65 3.43
C ILE A 16 0.46 -2.05 3.40
N SER A 17 -0.14 -2.28 4.56
CA SER A 17 -1.43 -2.97 4.68
C SER A 17 -2.46 -2.18 5.48
N ASP A 18 -3.72 -2.39 5.12
CA ASP A 18 -4.87 -1.86 5.83
C ASP A 18 -5.04 -2.48 7.22
N ASN A 19 -5.42 -1.68 8.21
CA ASN A 19 -5.80 -2.17 9.53
C ASN A 19 -7.30 -2.45 9.71
N LEU A 20 -8.15 -2.24 8.70
CA LEU A 20 -9.61 -2.40 8.82
C LEU A 20 -10.01 -3.71 9.50
N SER A 21 -9.51 -4.85 9.00
CA SER A 21 -9.85 -6.15 9.56
C SER A 21 -9.44 -6.28 11.03
N PHE A 22 -8.31 -5.69 11.43
CA PHE A 22 -7.90 -5.66 12.84
C PHE A 22 -8.83 -4.80 13.68
N VAL A 23 -9.15 -3.59 13.24
CA VAL A 23 -10.02 -2.66 13.97
C VAL A 23 -11.42 -3.24 14.15
N LEU A 24 -11.94 -3.96 13.15
CA LEU A 24 -13.27 -4.60 13.24
C LEU A 24 -13.29 -5.85 14.11
N SER A 25 -12.14 -6.51 14.35
CA SER A 25 -12.12 -7.84 14.95
C SER A 25 -11.43 -7.89 16.32
N LEU A 26 -10.57 -6.92 16.63
CA LEU A 26 -9.66 -6.96 17.76
C LEU A 26 -9.52 -5.61 18.44
N GLU A 27 -9.35 -5.64 19.75
CA GLU A 27 -8.79 -4.49 20.48
C GLU A 27 -7.35 -4.22 20.02
N ASN A 28 -6.96 -2.95 19.98
CA ASN A 28 -5.63 -2.50 19.55
C ASN A 28 -4.49 -3.26 20.24
N LYS A 29 -4.60 -3.53 21.55
CA LYS A 29 -3.57 -4.28 22.28
C LYS A 29 -3.30 -5.67 21.68
N LYS A 30 -4.35 -6.38 21.23
CA LYS A 30 -4.20 -7.69 20.58
C LYS A 30 -3.67 -7.55 19.16
N ALA A 31 -4.20 -6.60 18.38
CA ALA A 31 -3.69 -6.32 17.04
C ALA A 31 -2.19 -5.99 17.08
N PHE A 32 -1.76 -5.12 17.99
CA PHE A 32 -0.36 -4.72 18.16
C PHE A 32 0.56 -5.88 18.51
N SER A 33 0.10 -6.84 19.32
CA SER A 33 0.87 -8.07 19.59
C SER A 33 1.13 -8.86 18.30
N ILE A 34 0.11 -8.99 17.44
CA ILE A 34 0.25 -9.68 16.15
C ILE A 34 1.22 -8.91 15.24
N LEU A 35 1.11 -7.59 15.18
CA LEU A 35 2.02 -6.74 14.41
C LEU A 35 3.48 -6.90 14.88
N ASP A 36 3.70 -6.97 16.19
CA ASP A 36 5.03 -7.14 16.76
C ASP A 36 5.60 -8.55 16.54
N ASP A 37 4.75 -9.57 16.41
CA ASP A 37 5.16 -10.90 15.96
C ASP A 37 5.52 -10.92 14.46
N LEU A 38 4.73 -10.25 13.62
CA LEU A 38 5.02 -10.10 12.19
C LEU A 38 6.36 -9.39 11.94
N LYS A 39 6.74 -8.42 12.77
CA LYS A 39 8.04 -7.72 12.68
C LYS A 39 9.26 -8.65 12.82
N LYS A 40 9.11 -9.80 13.47
CA LYS A 40 10.19 -10.79 13.67
C LYS A 40 10.49 -11.59 12.41
N LEU A 41 9.55 -11.63 11.46
CA LEU A 41 9.74 -12.30 10.18
C LEU A 41 10.74 -11.53 9.32
N PRO A 42 11.41 -12.20 8.36
CA PRO A 42 12.30 -11.56 7.39
C PRO A 42 11.49 -10.82 6.30
N PHE A 43 10.48 -10.05 6.70
CA PHE A 43 9.70 -9.16 5.84
C PHE A 43 9.53 -7.82 6.54
N SER A 44 9.21 -6.78 5.77
CA SER A 44 8.86 -5.48 6.33
C SER A 44 7.36 -5.28 6.23
N PHE A 45 6.67 -5.34 7.36
CA PHE A 45 5.24 -5.04 7.45
C PHE A 45 5.05 -3.65 7.99
N TYR A 46 4.36 -2.83 7.22
CA TYR A 46 3.90 -1.50 7.56
C TYR A 46 2.39 -1.43 7.41
N TRP A 47 1.81 -0.43 8.05
CA TRP A 47 0.38 -0.33 8.21
C TRP A 47 -0.11 1.08 7.95
N TRP A 48 -1.39 1.18 7.67
CA TRP A 48 -2.11 2.43 7.82
C TRP A 48 -3.23 2.31 8.82
N THR A 49 -3.66 3.45 9.32
CA THR A 49 -4.86 3.53 10.15
C THR A 49 -6.01 4.15 9.39
N ARG A 50 -7.12 3.43 9.32
CA ARG A 50 -8.36 4.01 8.82
C ARG A 50 -8.92 5.04 9.78
N PHE A 51 -9.61 6.02 9.21
CA PHE A 51 -10.38 7.01 9.98
C PHE A 51 -11.87 6.69 9.96
N ASP A 52 -12.28 5.80 9.06
CA ASP A 52 -13.63 5.43 8.71
C ASP A 52 -13.65 4.00 8.14
N SER A 53 -14.85 3.42 8.13
CA SER A 53 -15.10 2.13 7.51
C SER A 53 -15.13 2.23 5.98
N GLN A 54 -15.12 1.09 5.30
CA GLN A 54 -15.28 1.05 3.85
C GLN A 54 -16.66 1.55 3.38
N THR A 55 -17.69 1.27 4.18
CA THR A 55 -19.10 1.59 3.93
C THR A 55 -19.72 1.98 5.25
N GLU A 56 -20.54 3.03 5.30
CA GLU A 56 -21.17 3.51 6.54
C GLU A 56 -21.74 2.38 7.41
N MET A 57 -21.34 2.37 8.69
CA MET A 57 -21.70 1.35 9.68
C MET A 57 -22.39 1.96 10.88
N GLU A 58 -23.23 1.18 11.55
CA GLU A 58 -23.70 1.51 12.89
C GLU A 58 -22.52 1.55 13.87
N GLN A 59 -22.52 2.50 14.80
CA GLN A 59 -21.48 2.68 15.83
C GLN A 59 -20.06 2.90 15.27
N GLU A 60 -19.92 3.43 14.05
CA GLU A 60 -18.61 3.73 13.45
C GLU A 60 -17.72 4.60 14.35
N GLU A 61 -18.29 5.57 15.06
CA GLU A 61 -17.53 6.44 15.97
C GLU A 61 -17.00 5.73 17.23
N GLU A 62 -17.63 4.62 17.64
CA GLU A 62 -17.15 3.80 18.76
C GLU A 62 -15.96 2.93 18.32
N ILE A 63 -16.06 2.34 17.12
CA ILE A 63 -15.02 1.50 16.52
C ILE A 63 -13.81 2.33 16.12
N PHE A 64 -14.03 3.40 15.35
CA PHE A 64 -13.01 4.35 14.90
C PHE A 64 -12.93 5.54 15.85
N SER A 65 -12.84 5.27 17.15
CA SER A 65 -12.70 6.33 18.15
C SER A 65 -11.36 7.06 18.02
N ASN A 66 -11.33 8.34 18.43
CA ASN A 66 -10.09 9.13 18.38
C ASN A 66 -8.98 8.48 19.21
N THR A 67 -9.30 7.89 20.36
CA THR A 67 -8.33 7.16 21.18
C THR A 67 -7.72 5.99 20.40
N SER A 68 -8.56 5.16 19.77
CA SER A 68 -8.09 4.01 19.00
C SER A 68 -7.18 4.43 17.85
N ILE A 69 -7.60 5.44 17.07
CA ILE A 69 -6.82 5.94 15.92
C ILE A 69 -5.47 6.52 16.38
N LEU A 70 -5.46 7.28 17.48
CA LEU A 70 -4.22 7.87 17.99
C LEU A 70 -3.21 6.80 18.44
N GLU A 71 -3.67 5.72 19.09
CA GLU A 71 -2.81 4.59 19.46
C GLU A 71 -2.14 3.94 18.22
N TRP A 72 -2.86 3.85 17.09
CA TRP A 72 -2.26 3.42 15.83
C TRP A 72 -1.26 4.44 15.28
N LEU A 73 -1.61 5.73 15.24
CA LEU A 73 -0.75 6.79 14.71
C LEU A 73 0.58 6.94 15.47
N GLU A 74 0.61 6.61 16.75
CA GLU A 74 1.82 6.62 17.58
C GLU A 74 2.85 5.55 17.20
N ARG A 75 2.44 4.51 16.46
CA ARG A 75 3.36 3.43 16.06
C ARG A 75 4.26 3.84 14.91
N ASP A 76 5.53 3.44 14.97
CA ASP A 76 6.52 3.70 13.92
C ASP A 76 6.26 2.88 12.64
N ASP A 77 5.64 1.70 12.78
CA ASP A 77 5.25 0.83 11.66
C ASP A 77 3.91 1.21 11.03
N VAL A 78 3.24 2.26 11.53
CA VAL A 78 2.09 2.88 10.86
C VAL A 78 2.60 4.11 10.10
N LEU A 79 2.45 4.14 8.78
CA LEU A 79 3.09 5.17 7.93
C LEU A 79 2.13 6.25 7.45
N LEU A 80 0.83 5.96 7.47
CA LEU A 80 -0.20 6.78 6.85
C LEU A 80 -1.55 6.60 7.58
N GLY A 81 -2.47 7.53 7.32
CA GLY A 81 -3.89 7.40 7.66
C GLY A 81 -4.76 7.51 6.41
N GLY A 82 -5.94 6.91 6.44
CA GLY A 82 -6.75 6.60 5.26
C GLY A 82 -6.95 5.09 5.16
N GLU A 83 -7.43 4.49 4.08
CA GLU A 83 -7.99 5.02 2.85
C GLU A 83 -9.27 5.84 3.11
N LEU A 84 -9.26 7.14 2.81
CA LEU A 84 -10.34 8.08 3.16
C LEU A 84 -11.57 7.93 2.25
N THR A 85 -12.51 7.06 2.63
CA THR A 85 -13.76 6.76 1.89
C THR A 85 -14.87 7.78 2.19
N GLY A 86 -14.93 8.27 3.42
CA GLY A 86 -15.89 9.24 3.95
C GLY A 86 -15.60 10.69 3.61
N TRP A 87 -14.75 10.95 2.60
CA TRP A 87 -14.43 12.31 2.14
C TRP A 87 -15.65 13.18 1.79
N PRO A 88 -16.83 12.67 1.36
CA PRO A 88 -18.00 13.52 1.20
C PRO A 88 -18.43 14.15 2.53
N ARG A 89 -18.38 13.43 3.65
CA ARG A 89 -18.72 13.97 4.98
C ARG A 89 -17.73 15.06 5.39
N LEU A 90 -16.44 14.84 5.14
CA LEU A 90 -15.41 15.86 5.37
C LEU A 90 -15.71 17.16 4.62
N LEU A 91 -16.11 17.08 3.35
CA LEU A 91 -16.48 18.27 2.57
C LEU A 91 -17.75 18.98 3.07
N HIS A 92 -18.58 18.30 3.85
CA HIS A 92 -19.76 18.86 4.52
C HIS A 92 -19.50 19.31 5.97
N GLY A 93 -18.23 19.34 6.42
CA GLY A 93 -17.84 19.89 7.71
C GLY A 93 -17.72 18.86 8.84
N ASP A 94 -17.31 17.62 8.53
CA ASP A 94 -16.97 16.62 9.55
C ASP A 94 -15.66 17.00 10.28
N ASP A 95 -15.80 17.70 11.40
CA ASP A 95 -14.69 18.17 12.23
C ASP A 95 -13.90 17.01 12.87
N GLN A 96 -14.52 15.85 13.10
CA GLN A 96 -13.82 14.69 13.69
C GLN A 96 -12.87 14.06 12.68
N MET A 97 -13.32 13.90 11.43
CA MET A 97 -12.47 13.42 10.34
C MET A 97 -11.33 14.38 10.07
N LEU A 98 -11.60 15.70 10.06
CA LEU A 98 -10.57 16.72 9.92
C LEU A 98 -9.56 16.65 11.07
N TYR A 99 -10.03 16.50 12.31
CA TYR A 99 -9.16 16.33 13.48
C TYR A 99 -8.24 15.11 13.34
N ARG A 100 -8.78 13.95 12.94
CA ARG A 100 -7.99 12.72 12.72
C ARG A 100 -6.90 12.91 11.66
N MET A 101 -7.24 13.56 10.54
CA MET A 101 -6.26 13.93 9.51
C MET A 101 -5.17 14.85 10.06
N GLN A 102 -5.53 15.87 10.83
CA GLN A 102 -4.57 16.79 11.45
C GLN A 102 -3.65 16.08 12.44
N MET A 103 -4.17 15.14 13.24
CA MET A 103 -3.38 14.35 14.16
C MET A 103 -2.38 13.45 13.42
N ALA A 104 -2.83 12.76 12.36
CA ALA A 104 -1.94 11.95 11.54
C ALA A 104 -0.81 12.78 10.91
N LYS A 105 -1.12 14.00 10.41
CA LYS A 105 -0.11 14.96 9.96
C LYS A 105 0.85 15.37 11.08
N GLY A 106 0.34 15.59 12.30
CA GLY A 106 1.15 15.90 13.48
C GLY A 106 2.17 14.80 13.81
N TYR A 107 1.80 13.54 13.59
CA TYR A 107 2.70 12.38 13.69
C TYR A 107 3.58 12.15 12.44
N GLY A 108 3.55 13.06 11.47
CA GLY A 108 4.34 12.97 10.24
C GLY A 108 3.85 11.91 9.23
N LYS A 109 2.63 11.39 9.41
CA LYS A 109 2.04 10.35 8.57
C LYS A 109 1.44 10.95 7.28
N LYS A 110 1.43 10.17 6.21
CA LYS A 110 0.73 10.54 4.96
C LYS A 110 -0.78 10.38 5.10
N ILE A 111 -1.55 11.11 4.30
CA ILE A 111 -2.99 10.91 4.19
C ILE A 111 -3.33 10.36 2.81
N GLU A 112 -3.79 9.11 2.73
CA GLU A 112 -4.24 8.48 1.48
C GLU A 112 -5.75 8.64 1.29
N GLY A 113 -6.12 9.04 0.08
CA GLY A 113 -7.50 9.20 -0.36
C GLY A 113 -8.09 7.95 -1.03
N HIS A 114 -9.43 7.95 -1.10
CA HIS A 114 -10.21 7.13 -2.02
C HIS A 114 -11.20 8.02 -2.74
N PHE A 115 -10.77 8.59 -3.86
CA PHE A 115 -11.50 9.65 -4.56
C PHE A 115 -12.06 9.22 -5.92
N PRO A 116 -12.90 8.17 -6.00
CA PRO A 116 -13.45 7.70 -7.26
C PRO A 116 -14.33 8.79 -7.89
N GLY A 117 -14.07 9.10 -9.16
CA GLY A 117 -14.82 10.12 -9.90
C GLY A 117 -14.67 11.55 -9.38
N ALA A 118 -13.67 11.83 -8.54
CA ALA A 118 -13.47 13.17 -8.00
C ALA A 118 -13.18 14.20 -9.11
N SER A 119 -13.91 15.32 -9.05
CA SER A 119 -13.64 16.48 -9.90
C SER A 119 -12.32 17.13 -9.52
N GLU A 120 -11.73 17.92 -10.42
CA GLU A 120 -10.53 18.71 -10.10
C GLU A 120 -10.75 19.62 -8.88
N ARG A 121 -11.94 20.23 -8.77
CA ARG A 121 -12.31 21.06 -7.61
C ARG A 121 -12.36 20.25 -6.31
N THR A 122 -12.81 18.99 -6.39
CA THR A 122 -12.82 18.07 -5.25
C THR A 122 -11.38 17.76 -4.82
N LEU A 123 -10.52 17.38 -5.76
CA LEU A 123 -9.10 17.12 -5.51
C LEU A 123 -8.41 18.34 -4.88
N ALA A 124 -8.61 19.54 -5.43
CA ALA A 124 -8.05 20.76 -4.85
C ALA A 124 -8.49 20.99 -3.40
N ARG A 125 -9.77 20.76 -3.09
CA ARG A 125 -10.29 20.88 -1.71
C ARG A 125 -9.68 19.84 -0.77
N MET A 126 -9.65 18.58 -1.20
CA MET A 126 -9.08 17.50 -0.40
C MET A 126 -7.59 17.72 -0.15
N LYS A 127 -6.85 18.26 -1.13
CA LYS A 127 -5.45 18.62 -0.98
C LYS A 127 -5.25 19.71 0.07
N LEU A 128 -6.09 20.75 0.04
CA LEU A 128 -6.06 21.83 1.03
C LEU A 128 -6.40 21.34 2.45
N LEU A 129 -7.23 20.29 2.57
CA LEU A 129 -7.55 19.64 3.85
C LEU A 129 -6.45 18.68 4.32
N GLY A 130 -5.46 18.38 3.47
CA GLY A 130 -4.26 17.64 3.85
C GLY A 130 -4.11 16.27 3.19
N ALA A 131 -4.94 15.87 2.24
CA ALA A 131 -4.72 14.63 1.48
C ALA A 131 -3.39 14.66 0.71
N ASP A 132 -2.63 13.58 0.71
CA ASP A 132 -1.31 13.47 0.06
C ASP A 132 -1.34 12.63 -1.21
N GLY A 133 -1.99 11.47 -1.15
CA GLY A 133 -2.05 10.48 -2.22
C GLY A 133 -3.48 10.03 -2.53
N ASP A 134 -3.66 9.41 -3.68
CA ASP A 134 -4.91 8.75 -4.09
C ASP A 134 -4.61 7.65 -5.13
N HIS A 135 -5.42 6.59 -5.13
CA HIS A 135 -5.30 5.44 -6.04
C HIS A 135 -6.53 5.17 -6.91
N GLU A 136 -7.46 6.12 -6.99
CA GLU A 136 -8.73 5.97 -7.68
C GLU A 136 -8.76 6.61 -9.08
N ALA A 137 -7.59 6.81 -9.70
CA ALA A 137 -7.50 7.28 -11.07
C ALA A 137 -7.81 6.15 -12.06
N MET A 138 -8.69 6.43 -13.03
CA MET A 138 -9.17 5.45 -14.01
C MET A 138 -8.78 5.81 -15.45
N THR A 139 -8.38 7.05 -15.69
CA THR A 139 -7.90 7.52 -17.00
C THR A 139 -6.60 8.30 -16.85
N VAL A 140 -5.87 8.49 -17.95
CA VAL A 140 -4.63 9.28 -17.93
C VAL A 140 -4.90 10.73 -17.52
N GLU A 141 -6.01 11.31 -17.95
CA GLU A 141 -6.43 12.66 -17.56
C GLU A 141 -6.73 12.76 -16.06
N GLU A 142 -7.20 11.66 -15.45
CA GLU A 142 -7.39 11.55 -14.01
C GLU A 142 -6.08 11.47 -13.24
N VAL A 143 -5.06 10.80 -13.79
CA VAL A 143 -3.69 10.80 -13.26
C VAL A 143 -3.11 12.22 -13.34
N GLU A 144 -3.16 12.85 -14.52
CA GLU A 144 -2.65 14.21 -14.75
C GLU A 144 -3.28 15.22 -13.78
N ARG A 145 -4.61 15.20 -13.62
CA ARG A 145 -5.30 16.10 -12.68
C ARG A 145 -4.79 15.95 -11.24
N ARG A 146 -4.53 14.73 -10.78
CA ARG A 146 -3.99 14.47 -9.44
C ARG A 146 -2.57 14.98 -9.29
N ILE A 147 -1.70 14.67 -10.26
CA ILE A 147 -0.32 15.17 -10.29
C ILE A 147 -0.29 16.70 -10.27
N MET A 148 -1.13 17.36 -11.07
CA MET A 148 -1.22 18.83 -11.13
C MET A 148 -1.70 19.46 -9.81
N GLN A 149 -2.53 18.75 -9.05
CA GLN A 149 -2.94 19.16 -7.69
C GLN A 149 -1.89 18.78 -6.62
N GLY A 150 -0.75 18.20 -7.02
CA GLY A 150 0.35 17.84 -6.13
C GLY A 150 0.12 16.57 -5.32
N TYR A 151 -0.68 15.64 -5.84
CA TYR A 151 -0.83 14.31 -5.26
C TYR A 151 0.32 13.38 -5.67
N ALA A 152 0.65 12.44 -4.80
CA ALA A 152 1.24 11.19 -5.26
C ALA A 152 0.14 10.30 -5.83
N VAL A 153 0.42 9.58 -6.91
CA VAL A 153 -0.59 8.73 -7.56
C VAL A 153 -0.14 7.28 -7.52
N THR A 154 -0.94 6.44 -6.89
CA THR A 154 -0.71 4.98 -6.90
C THR A 154 -1.63 4.35 -7.94
N LEU A 155 -1.07 3.74 -8.97
CA LEU A 155 -1.82 3.08 -10.03
C LEU A 155 -2.23 1.67 -9.57
N ARG A 156 -3.53 1.40 -9.59
CA ARG A 156 -4.13 0.14 -9.17
C ARG A 156 -4.13 -0.90 -10.29
N HIS A 157 -3.76 -2.12 -9.94
CA HIS A 157 -4.04 -3.33 -10.73
C HIS A 157 -4.79 -4.34 -9.86
N SER A 158 -6.12 -4.32 -9.89
CA SER A 158 -6.94 -5.17 -9.03
C SER A 158 -7.89 -6.07 -9.83
N SER A 159 -8.45 -7.06 -9.14
CA SER A 159 -9.42 -8.02 -9.71
C SER A 159 -10.68 -7.35 -10.29
N ILE A 160 -11.08 -6.22 -9.72
CA ILE A 160 -12.27 -5.47 -10.14
C ILE A 160 -11.90 -4.44 -11.21
N ARG A 161 -10.68 -3.90 -11.13
CA ARG A 161 -10.21 -2.76 -11.93
C ARG A 161 -8.80 -3.01 -12.48
N PRO A 162 -8.68 -3.76 -13.58
CA PRO A 162 -7.39 -4.04 -14.22
C PRO A 162 -6.94 -2.86 -15.12
N ASP A 163 -7.04 -1.62 -14.64
CA ASP A 163 -6.84 -0.40 -15.45
C ASP A 163 -5.36 -0.08 -15.70
N LEU A 164 -4.44 -0.67 -14.91
CA LEU A 164 -3.00 -0.41 -14.97
C LEU A 164 -2.37 -0.43 -16.38
N PRO A 165 -2.63 -1.44 -17.25
CA PRO A 165 -2.01 -1.49 -18.59
C PRO A 165 -2.39 -0.29 -19.46
N ASP A 166 -3.67 0.10 -19.46
CA ASP A 166 -4.18 1.19 -20.29
C ASP A 166 -3.69 2.55 -19.79
N LEU A 167 -3.62 2.73 -18.45
CA LEU A 167 -3.06 3.94 -17.84
C LEU A 167 -1.59 4.12 -18.22
N LEU A 168 -0.76 3.08 -18.05
CA LEU A 168 0.67 3.16 -18.34
C LEU A 168 0.94 3.38 -19.82
N LYS A 169 0.21 2.65 -20.69
CA LYS A 169 0.32 2.83 -22.14
C LYS A 169 -0.02 4.26 -22.55
N GLY A 170 -1.12 4.81 -22.04
CA GLY A 170 -1.51 6.18 -22.36
C GLY A 170 -0.56 7.25 -21.80
N ILE A 171 0.08 6.99 -20.64
CA ILE A 171 1.14 7.84 -20.08
C ILE A 171 2.37 7.85 -21.00
N VAL A 172 2.78 6.66 -21.49
CA VAL A 172 3.90 6.50 -22.44
C VAL A 172 3.60 7.18 -23.78
N GLU A 173 2.42 6.94 -24.34
CA GLU A 173 2.00 7.52 -25.63
C GLU A 173 1.91 9.05 -25.60
N LYS A 174 1.56 9.64 -24.45
CA LYS A 174 1.56 11.09 -24.23
C LYS A 174 2.94 11.65 -23.85
N GLU A 175 3.95 10.80 -23.69
CA GLU A 175 5.31 11.18 -23.28
C GLU A 175 5.33 11.98 -21.95
N LEU A 176 4.47 11.62 -21.00
CA LEU A 176 4.36 12.36 -19.73
C LEU A 176 5.56 12.07 -18.81
N PRO A 177 6.34 13.09 -18.39
CA PRO A 177 7.52 12.90 -17.55
C PRO A 177 7.13 12.85 -16.05
N ILE A 178 6.34 11.85 -15.65
CA ILE A 178 5.72 11.80 -14.30
C ILE A 178 6.00 10.51 -13.53
N PHE A 179 6.77 9.56 -14.07
CA PHE A 179 6.97 8.24 -13.46
C PHE A 179 7.55 8.28 -12.05
N ASP A 180 8.35 9.30 -11.72
CA ASP A 180 8.88 9.50 -10.37
C ASP A 180 7.79 9.82 -9.33
N HIS A 181 6.63 10.34 -9.75
CA HIS A 181 5.46 10.61 -8.91
C HIS A 181 4.46 9.45 -8.83
N LEU A 182 4.71 8.37 -9.58
CA LEU A 182 3.82 7.22 -9.66
C LEU A 182 4.30 6.08 -8.75
N MET A 183 3.33 5.34 -8.22
CA MET A 183 3.53 4.06 -7.54
C MET A 183 2.57 3.02 -8.11
N MET A 184 2.72 1.74 -7.75
CA MET A 184 1.78 0.69 -8.15
C MET A 184 1.28 -0.09 -6.94
N THR A 185 0.04 -0.57 -7.00
CA THR A 185 -0.57 -1.43 -5.97
C THR A 185 -1.48 -2.47 -6.60
N THR A 186 -1.55 -3.65 -6.00
CA THR A 186 -2.57 -4.65 -6.35
C THR A 186 -3.92 -4.40 -5.67
N ASP A 187 -3.97 -3.35 -4.83
CA ASP A 187 -5.10 -3.07 -3.93
C ASP A 187 -5.35 -4.25 -2.95
N GLY A 188 -6.42 -4.20 -2.17
CA GLY A 188 -6.90 -5.29 -1.31
C GLY A 188 -7.52 -6.47 -2.07
N SER A 189 -6.87 -6.92 -3.16
CA SER A 189 -7.38 -7.98 -4.03
C SER A 189 -7.45 -9.36 -3.33
N PRO A 190 -8.41 -10.23 -3.70
CA PRO A 190 -8.56 -11.54 -3.09
C PRO A 190 -7.39 -12.48 -3.47
N PRO A 191 -7.10 -13.53 -2.67
CA PRO A 191 -6.00 -14.45 -2.94
C PRO A 191 -5.94 -15.02 -4.35
N ALA A 192 -7.10 -15.34 -4.95
CA ALA A 192 -7.19 -15.88 -6.31
C ALA A 192 -6.65 -14.91 -7.39
N PHE A 193 -6.66 -13.60 -7.13
CA PHE A 193 -6.09 -12.62 -8.06
C PHE A 193 -4.56 -12.70 -8.12
N HIS A 194 -3.93 -13.17 -7.04
CA HIS A 194 -2.47 -13.20 -6.92
C HIS A 194 -1.84 -14.48 -7.49
N GLU A 195 -2.62 -15.41 -8.03
CA GLU A 195 -2.10 -16.67 -8.60
C GLU A 195 -1.09 -16.42 -9.74
N ASP A 196 -1.31 -15.35 -10.51
CA ASP A 196 -0.46 -14.96 -11.65
C ASP A 196 0.66 -13.97 -11.29
N GLY A 197 0.78 -13.59 -10.01
CA GLY A 197 1.84 -12.74 -9.49
C GLY A 197 1.35 -11.58 -8.61
N VAL A 198 2.30 -10.76 -8.15
CA VAL A 198 2.05 -9.63 -7.25
C VAL A 198 2.69 -8.36 -7.83
N MET A 199 3.81 -7.89 -7.28
CA MET A 199 4.48 -6.69 -7.78
C MET A 199 5.34 -6.98 -9.01
N ASP A 200 5.89 -8.20 -9.13
CA ASP A 200 6.53 -8.69 -10.35
C ASP A 200 5.57 -8.59 -11.54
N LYS A 201 4.30 -8.94 -11.35
CA LYS A 201 3.26 -8.81 -12.38
C LYS A 201 2.99 -7.35 -12.72
N CYS A 202 2.88 -6.47 -11.72
CA CYS A 202 2.69 -5.03 -11.96
C CYS A 202 3.87 -4.42 -12.74
N ILE A 203 5.10 -4.81 -12.39
CA ILE A 203 6.31 -4.38 -13.11
C ILE A 203 6.29 -4.91 -14.54
N GLN A 204 5.93 -6.18 -14.76
CA GLN A 204 5.81 -6.75 -16.11
C GLN A 204 4.79 -5.97 -16.94
N VAL A 205 3.63 -5.64 -16.38
CA VAL A 205 2.61 -4.82 -17.06
C VAL A 205 3.18 -3.45 -17.47
N ALA A 206 4.02 -2.83 -16.64
CA ALA A 206 4.67 -1.57 -16.99
C ALA A 206 5.70 -1.71 -18.12
N LEU A 207 6.52 -2.76 -18.08
CA LEU A 207 7.48 -3.07 -19.14
C LEU A 207 6.74 -3.31 -20.47
N ASP A 208 5.68 -4.11 -20.46
CA ASP A 208 4.85 -4.43 -21.62
C ASP A 208 4.15 -3.18 -22.20
N ALA A 209 3.81 -2.21 -21.35
CA ALA A 209 3.25 -0.93 -21.75
C ALA A 209 4.28 0.06 -22.35
N GLY A 210 5.57 -0.30 -22.36
CA GLY A 210 6.65 0.51 -22.92
C GLY A 210 7.31 1.46 -21.91
N VAL A 211 7.05 1.30 -20.61
CA VAL A 211 7.76 2.06 -19.56
C VAL A 211 9.21 1.59 -19.50
N ALA A 212 10.15 2.54 -19.36
CA ALA A 212 11.56 2.20 -19.23
C ALA A 212 11.78 1.33 -17.97
N PRO A 213 12.66 0.30 -18.02
CA PRO A 213 12.83 -0.63 -16.90
C PRO A 213 13.10 0.05 -15.56
N ILE A 214 13.99 1.05 -15.53
CA ILE A 214 14.33 1.78 -14.31
C ILE A 214 13.07 2.41 -13.67
N ASP A 215 12.22 3.04 -14.46
CA ASP A 215 11.00 3.68 -13.96
C ASP A 215 9.98 2.64 -13.46
N ALA A 216 9.83 1.52 -14.18
CA ALA A 216 8.97 0.41 -13.77
C ALA A 216 9.36 -0.14 -12.39
N TYR A 217 10.66 -0.37 -12.13
CA TYR A 217 11.12 -0.81 -10.82
C TYR A 217 11.01 0.29 -9.75
N GLN A 218 11.26 1.56 -10.09
CA GLN A 218 11.15 2.66 -9.14
C GLN A 218 9.72 2.84 -8.62
N MET A 219 8.70 2.69 -9.48
CA MET A 219 7.28 2.73 -9.08
C MET A 219 6.90 1.65 -8.04
N ALA A 220 7.62 0.53 -8.00
CA ALA A 220 7.41 -0.54 -7.03
C ALA A 220 8.42 -0.53 -5.86
N SER A 221 9.37 0.40 -5.82
CA SER A 221 10.45 0.41 -4.83
C SER A 221 10.79 1.81 -4.32
N TYR A 222 11.66 2.53 -5.03
CA TYR A 222 12.17 3.82 -4.58
C TYR A 222 11.08 4.88 -4.42
N ASN A 223 10.12 4.96 -5.35
CA ASN A 223 9.04 5.95 -5.27
C ASN A 223 8.21 5.73 -4.01
N VAL A 224 7.90 4.47 -3.69
CA VAL A 224 7.20 4.08 -2.46
C VAL A 224 8.00 4.47 -1.22
N ALA A 225 9.29 4.11 -1.18
CA ALA A 225 10.15 4.44 -0.04
C ALA A 225 10.34 5.95 0.14
N ARG A 226 10.46 6.71 -0.95
CA ARG A 226 10.58 8.16 -0.92
C ARG A 226 9.29 8.81 -0.45
N TYR A 227 8.15 8.36 -0.98
CA TYR A 227 6.85 8.90 -0.66
C TYR A 227 6.53 8.73 0.83
N TYR A 228 6.71 7.53 1.38
CA TYR A 228 6.44 7.23 2.79
C TYR A 228 7.59 7.57 3.75
N ASN A 229 8.60 8.36 3.32
CA ASN A 229 9.76 8.76 4.13
C ASN A 229 10.60 7.60 4.70
N MET A 230 10.73 6.51 3.93
CA MET A 230 11.44 5.28 4.29
C MET A 230 12.74 5.06 3.50
N SER A 231 13.21 6.04 2.71
CA SER A 231 14.40 5.90 1.86
C SER A 231 15.72 5.71 2.63
N ASN A 232 15.69 5.90 3.95
CA ASN A 232 16.77 5.55 4.88
C ASN A 232 16.86 4.03 5.14
N LEU A 233 15.79 3.28 4.94
CA LEU A 233 15.72 1.83 5.17
C LEU A 233 15.50 1.01 3.88
N HIS A 234 14.79 1.59 2.91
CA HIS A 234 14.26 0.91 1.71
C HIS A 234 14.55 1.67 0.42
N GLY A 235 14.22 1.04 -0.72
CA GLY A 235 14.18 1.68 -2.03
C GLY A 235 15.53 1.85 -2.73
N PHE A 236 16.65 1.63 -2.03
CA PHE A 236 17.99 1.74 -2.61
C PHE A 236 18.96 0.68 -2.10
N ILE A 237 19.86 0.26 -2.98
CA ILE A 237 21.00 -0.60 -2.64
C ILE A 237 22.15 0.31 -2.18
N ALA A 238 22.24 0.55 -0.88
CA ALA A 238 23.27 1.37 -0.28
C ALA A 238 23.51 0.99 1.19
N THR A 239 24.71 1.28 1.70
CA THR A 239 25.07 1.04 3.10
C THR A 239 24.06 1.67 4.06
N GLY A 240 23.73 0.95 5.14
CA GLY A 240 22.82 1.42 6.20
C GLY A 240 21.34 1.09 5.99
N ARG A 241 20.99 0.36 4.93
CA ARG A 241 19.61 -0.07 4.61
C ARG A 241 19.41 -1.56 4.85
N PHE A 242 18.14 -2.01 4.81
CA PHE A 242 17.87 -3.43 4.81
C PHE A 242 18.40 -4.06 3.51
N ALA A 243 19.04 -5.22 3.65
CA ALA A 243 19.46 -6.04 2.52
C ALA A 243 18.26 -6.81 1.95
N SER A 244 17.32 -6.07 1.36
CA SER A 244 16.19 -6.61 0.62
C SER A 244 16.46 -6.43 -0.87
N LEU A 245 16.80 -7.54 -1.55
CA LEU A 245 17.38 -7.55 -2.89
C LEU A 245 16.70 -8.62 -3.74
N ASN A 246 16.35 -8.25 -4.97
CA ASN A 246 15.95 -9.18 -6.02
C ASN A 246 17.11 -9.30 -7.02
N ILE A 247 17.53 -10.53 -7.28
CA ILE A 247 18.49 -10.85 -8.35
C ILE A 247 17.68 -11.36 -9.54
N LEU A 248 17.69 -10.57 -10.61
CA LEU A 248 16.94 -10.83 -11.83
C LEU A 248 17.86 -11.43 -12.88
N GLN A 249 17.26 -12.15 -13.83
CA GLN A 249 17.96 -12.61 -15.03
C GLN A 249 18.44 -11.40 -15.85
N ASP A 250 17.55 -10.43 -16.06
CA ASP A 250 17.81 -9.14 -16.68
C ASP A 250 16.68 -8.16 -16.31
N GLU A 251 16.79 -6.90 -16.75
CA GLU A 251 15.84 -5.85 -16.39
C GLU A 251 14.42 -6.03 -16.97
N TRP A 252 14.24 -6.90 -17.98
CA TRP A 252 12.94 -7.15 -18.62
C TRP A 252 12.17 -8.32 -18.02
N HIS A 253 12.80 -9.06 -17.08
CA HIS A 253 12.21 -10.22 -16.42
C HIS A 253 12.12 -9.97 -14.90
N PRO A 254 11.01 -9.40 -14.41
CA PRO A 254 10.87 -8.93 -13.03
C PRO A 254 10.72 -10.06 -12.01
N VAL A 255 10.46 -11.29 -12.45
CA VAL A 255 10.45 -12.46 -11.57
C VAL A 255 11.90 -12.81 -11.20
N PRO A 256 12.29 -12.73 -9.92
CA PRO A 256 13.68 -12.91 -9.52
C PRO A 256 14.11 -14.38 -9.51
N GLU A 257 15.37 -14.64 -9.87
CA GLU A 257 16.03 -15.93 -9.65
C GLU A 257 16.37 -16.13 -8.16
N SER A 258 16.70 -15.04 -7.46
CA SER A 258 16.99 -15.07 -6.02
C SER A 258 16.43 -13.85 -5.30
N VAL A 259 16.00 -14.05 -4.06
CA VAL A 259 15.38 -13.03 -3.20
C VAL A 259 16.03 -13.06 -1.83
N LEU A 260 16.60 -11.92 -1.44
CA LEU A 260 17.07 -11.62 -0.10
C LEU A 260 16.09 -10.65 0.54
N SER A 261 15.75 -10.85 1.81
CA SER A 261 14.92 -9.93 2.57
C SER A 261 15.49 -9.72 3.97
N LYS A 262 15.78 -8.46 4.33
CA LYS A 262 16.50 -8.10 5.57
C LYS A 262 17.78 -8.94 5.81
N GLY A 263 18.49 -9.30 4.74
CA GLY A 263 19.71 -10.11 4.80
C GLY A 263 19.50 -11.62 4.89
N VAL A 264 18.25 -12.09 4.78
CA VAL A 264 17.90 -13.51 4.85
C VAL A 264 17.45 -14.00 3.47
N TRP A 265 17.99 -15.14 3.02
CA TRP A 265 17.60 -15.72 1.73
C TRP A 265 16.21 -16.35 1.82
N LEU A 266 15.29 -15.91 0.97
CA LEU A 266 13.95 -16.49 0.81
C LEU A 266 13.90 -17.43 -0.39
N LYS A 267 14.61 -17.04 -1.47
CA LYS A 267 14.79 -17.79 -2.71
C LYS A 267 16.25 -17.66 -3.16
N ARG A 268 16.85 -18.73 -3.65
CA ARG A 268 18.21 -18.71 -4.18
C ARG A 268 18.34 -19.67 -5.35
N ASP A 269 18.93 -19.21 -6.45
CA ASP A 269 19.18 -20.00 -7.66
C ASP A 269 17.90 -20.72 -8.16
N GLY A 270 16.75 -20.05 -8.09
CA GLY A 270 15.45 -20.58 -8.49
C GLY A 270 14.71 -21.39 -7.42
N GLU A 271 15.36 -21.74 -6.31
CA GLU A 271 14.81 -22.63 -5.28
C GLU A 271 14.42 -21.87 -4.00
N GLN A 272 13.31 -22.27 -3.38
CA GLN A 272 12.94 -21.80 -2.04
C GLN A 272 13.90 -22.38 -1.00
N VAL A 273 14.57 -21.52 -0.23
CA VAL A 273 15.63 -21.96 0.71
C VAL A 273 15.27 -21.83 2.19
N GLN A 274 14.14 -21.21 2.53
CA GLN A 274 13.71 -21.05 3.91
C GLN A 274 12.22 -21.36 4.08
N LYS A 275 11.91 -22.05 5.19
CA LYS A 275 10.56 -22.17 5.73
C LYS A 275 10.44 -21.19 6.91
N LEU A 276 9.49 -20.26 6.85
CA LEU A 276 9.29 -19.28 7.90
C LEU A 276 8.57 -19.87 9.11
N ALA A 277 8.75 -19.22 10.25
CA ALA A 277 8.03 -19.55 11.48
C ALA A 277 6.54 -19.30 11.28
N GLU A 278 5.71 -20.22 11.78
CA GLU A 278 4.26 -20.00 11.83
C GLU A 278 3.94 -18.95 12.88
N ILE A 279 3.05 -18.03 12.53
CA ILE A 279 2.51 -17.04 13.46
C ILE A 279 1.28 -17.65 14.13
N ASP A 280 1.19 -17.48 15.45
CA ASP A 280 0.02 -17.90 16.20
C ASP A 280 -1.14 -16.92 15.97
N TYR A 281 -2.10 -17.33 15.16
CA TYR A 281 -3.31 -16.57 14.88
C TYR A 281 -4.48 -16.93 15.81
N SER A 282 -4.26 -17.70 16.88
CA SER A 282 -5.33 -18.10 17.83
C SER A 282 -6.02 -16.93 18.53
N ALA A 283 -5.38 -15.75 18.52
CA ALA A 283 -5.96 -14.50 19.01
C ALA A 283 -7.06 -13.93 18.10
N LEU A 284 -7.09 -14.30 16.81
CA LEU A 284 -8.19 -13.94 15.91
C LEU A 284 -9.41 -14.81 16.25
N PRO A 285 -10.59 -14.20 16.46
CA PRO A 285 -11.79 -14.99 16.66
C PRO A 285 -12.02 -15.87 15.43
N THR A 286 -12.46 -17.11 15.66
CA THR A 286 -13.06 -17.89 14.57
C THR A 286 -14.22 -17.09 14.01
N PHE A 287 -14.19 -16.82 12.70
CA PHE A 287 -15.26 -16.13 11.99
C PHE A 287 -16.54 -16.98 12.08
N ASP A 288 -17.32 -16.76 13.13
CA ASP A 288 -18.62 -17.38 13.37
C ASP A 288 -19.68 -16.38 12.93
N LEU A 289 -19.83 -16.24 11.61
CA LEU A 289 -20.90 -15.45 11.04
C LEU A 289 -22.17 -16.29 11.09
N ASP A 290 -23.10 -15.90 11.95
CA ASP A 290 -24.47 -16.39 11.91
C ASP A 290 -25.12 -15.84 10.63
N PHE A 291 -25.23 -16.71 9.61
CA PHE A 291 -25.92 -16.40 8.36
C PHE A 291 -27.42 -16.70 8.44
N SER A 292 -27.98 -16.91 9.64
CA SER A 292 -29.42 -17.14 9.83
C SER A 292 -30.28 -15.89 9.73
#